data_AF-A0A837J4G0-F1
#
_entry.id   AF-A0A837J4G0-F1
#
_cell.length_a   1.000
_cell.length_b   1.000
_cell.length_c   1.000
_cell.angle_alpha   90.00
_cell.angle_beta   90.00
_cell.angle_gamma   90.00
#
_symmetry.space_group_name_H-M   'P 1'
#
loop_
_entity.id
_entity.type
_entity.pdbx_description
1 polymer ?
#
loop_
_entity_poly.entity_id
_entity_poly.type
_entity_poly.pdbx_seq_one_letter_code
_entity_poly.pdbx_strand_id
1 'polypeptide(L)'
;MPVLDWIGKEQIINHHNEVEYNIIECKENIGEKNSGNLLVKGDNLLALKSLLPYYGGEVKMIYIDPPYNTGNTSWVYNDASDAPIIKNGLIK
;
A
#
# COMPACT_ATOMS: atom_id res chain seq x y z
N MET A 1 0.80 -29.35 3.77
CA MET A 1 0.03 -28.08 3.81
C MET A 1 0.05 -27.51 2.40
N PRO A 2 -1.09 -27.23 1.76
CA PRO A 2 -1.09 -26.67 0.41
C PRO A 2 -0.42 -25.29 0.39
N VAL A 3 0.27 -24.97 -0.70
CA VAL A 3 0.99 -23.70 -0.90
C VAL A 3 0.47 -23.05 -2.17
N LEU A 4 0.10 -21.76 -2.10
CA LEU A 4 -0.19 -20.94 -3.28
C LEU A 4 1.12 -20.38 -3.82
N ASP A 5 1.41 -20.66 -5.08
CA ASP A 5 2.60 -20.17 -5.78
C ASP A 5 2.20 -19.45 -7.06
N TRP A 6 2.98 -18.43 -7.43
CA TRP A 6 2.74 -17.61 -8.61
C TRP A 6 4.06 -17.03 -9.13
N ILE A 7 4.12 -16.77 -10.43
CA ILE A 7 5.28 -16.15 -11.07
C ILE A 7 5.51 -14.77 -10.43
N GLY A 8 6.75 -14.40 -10.09
CA GLY A 8 7.05 -13.09 -9.50
C GLY A 8 6.99 -13.04 -7.96
N LYS A 9 6.55 -14.11 -7.29
CA LYS A 9 6.42 -14.18 -5.83
C LYS A 9 7.74 -13.93 -5.10
N GLU A 10 8.82 -14.55 -5.55
CA GLU A 10 10.15 -14.45 -4.91
C GLU A 10 10.69 -13.02 -4.97
N GLN A 11 10.39 -12.29 -6.05
CA GLN A 11 10.80 -10.90 -6.25
C GLN A 11 10.06 -9.93 -5.31
N ILE A 12 8.82 -10.22 -4.93
CA ILE A 12 7.97 -9.30 -4.16
C ILE A 12 8.08 -9.53 -2.66
N ILE A 13 8.34 -10.76 -2.21
CA ILE A 13 8.32 -11.16 -0.79
C ILE A 13 9.18 -10.23 0.09
N ASN A 14 10.35 -9.84 -0.39
CA ASN A 14 11.30 -8.99 0.33
C ASN A 14 11.34 -7.55 -0.18
N HIS A 15 10.50 -7.18 -1.15
CA HIS A 15 10.54 -5.84 -1.74
C HIS A 15 10.35 -4.73 -0.69
N HIS A 16 9.53 -4.98 0.34
CA HIS A 16 9.35 -4.05 1.45
C HIS A 16 10.64 -3.72 2.21
N ASN A 17 11.68 -4.56 2.15
CA ASN A 17 12.99 -4.30 2.73
C ASN A 17 13.84 -3.34 1.88
N GLU A 18 13.61 -3.32 0.57
CA GLU A 18 14.28 -2.43 -0.38
C GLU A 18 13.70 -1.01 -0.35
N VAL A 19 12.45 -0.89 0.10
CA VAL A 19 11.79 0.40 0.27
C VAL A 19 12.36 1.13 1.48
N GLU A 20 12.95 2.30 1.22
CA GLU A 20 13.48 3.18 2.27
C GLU A 20 12.37 3.80 3.12
N TYR A 21 12.72 4.12 4.36
CA TYR A 21 11.86 4.92 5.22
C TYR A 21 11.85 6.37 4.75
N ASN A 22 10.67 7.00 4.70
CA ASN A 22 10.52 8.42 4.40
C ASN A 22 10.03 9.22 5.61
N ILE A 23 10.46 10.47 5.71
CA ILE A 23 9.92 11.40 6.71
C ILE A 23 8.57 11.91 6.23
N ILE A 24 7.56 11.85 7.09
CA ILE A 24 6.25 12.46 6.83
C ILE A 24 6.32 13.93 7.25
N GLU A 25 6.08 14.82 6.30
CA GLU A 25 5.96 16.26 6.56
C GLU A 25 4.50 16.61 6.91
N CYS A 26 4.29 17.31 8.03
CA CYS A 26 2.98 17.86 8.37
C CYS A 26 2.78 19.19 7.64
N LYS A 27 1.93 19.17 6.60
CA LYS A 27 1.61 20.37 5.82
C LYS A 27 0.51 21.23 6.44
N GLU A 28 -0.54 20.57 6.94
CA GLU A 28 -1.73 21.24 7.45
C GLU A 28 -2.22 20.54 8.72
N ASN A 29 -2.75 21.32 9.66
CA ASN A 29 -3.43 20.81 10.85
C ASN A 29 -4.89 21.26 10.78
N ILE A 30 -5.78 20.30 10.50
CA ILE A 30 -7.21 20.54 10.30
C ILE A 30 -7.99 19.84 11.40
N GLY A 31 -9.00 20.51 11.94
CA GLY A 31 -9.90 19.95 12.95
C GLY A 31 -9.46 20.25 14.37
N GLU A 32 -9.82 19.36 15.30
CA GLU A 32 -9.52 19.53 16.72
C GLU A 32 -8.03 19.31 17.02
N LYS A 33 -7.44 20.28 17.73
CA LYS A 33 -6.06 20.18 18.20
C LYS A 33 -5.91 18.93 19.08
N ASN A 34 -4.82 18.19 18.88
CA ASN A 34 -4.48 16.98 19.65
C ASN A 34 -5.46 15.79 19.48
N SER A 35 -6.28 15.77 18.42
CA SER A 35 -7.17 14.62 18.17
C SER A 35 -6.44 13.29 17.90
N GLY A 36 -5.16 13.34 17.52
CA GLY A 36 -4.35 12.16 17.17
C GLY A 36 -4.67 11.53 15.81
N ASN A 37 -5.65 12.07 15.08
CA ASN A 37 -6.02 11.59 13.74
C ASN A 37 -5.03 12.09 12.69
N LEU A 38 -4.72 11.24 11.70
CA LEU A 38 -3.79 11.53 10.62
C LEU A 38 -4.42 11.27 9.26
N LEU A 39 -4.25 12.22 8.33
CA LEU A 39 -4.51 12.02 6.91
C LEU A 39 -3.18 12.09 6.16
N VAL A 40 -2.75 10.97 5.57
CA VAL A 40 -1.47 10.87 4.87
C VAL A 40 -1.72 10.80 3.36
N LYS A 41 -1.08 11.68 2.59
CA LYS A 41 -1.13 11.70 1.13
C LYS A 41 0.18 11.17 0.55
N GLY A 42 0.11 10.06 -0.18
CA GLY A 42 1.26 9.47 -0.85
C GLY A 42 0.98 8.05 -1.34
N ASP A 43 2.03 7.38 -1.82
CA ASP A 43 2.00 5.95 -2.04
C ASP A 43 1.82 5.20 -0.70
N ASN A 44 0.98 4.16 -0.70
CA ASN A 44 0.58 3.48 0.52
C ASN A 44 1.72 2.68 1.16
N LEU A 45 2.61 2.07 0.38
CA LEU A 45 3.75 1.32 0.89
C LEU A 45 4.73 2.26 1.57
N LEU A 46 5.01 3.42 0.96
CA LEU A 46 5.85 4.46 1.57
C LEU A 46 5.22 5.01 2.86
N ALA A 47 3.91 5.32 2.83
CA ALA A 47 3.21 5.82 4.01
C ALA A 47 3.24 4.82 5.18
N LEU A 48 2.97 3.54 4.91
CA LEU A 48 3.01 2.49 5.93
C LEU A 48 4.42 2.29 6.50
N LYS A 49 5.46 2.31 5.64
CA LYS A 49 6.86 2.24 6.07
C LYS A 49 7.22 3.41 7.00
N SER A 50 6.74 4.61 6.71
CA SER A 50 6.96 5.79 7.53
C SER A 50 6.22 5.77 8.87
N LEU A 51 5.06 5.13 8.94
CA LEU A 51 4.26 5.02 10.17
C LEU A 51 4.74 3.87 11.08
N LEU A 52 5.50 2.92 10.54
CA LEU A 52 5.91 1.70 11.24
C LEU A 52 6.60 1.95 12.60
N PRO A 53 7.52 2.91 12.78
CA PRO A 53 8.17 3.15 14.07
C PRO A 53 7.23 3.64 15.18
N TYR A 54 6.07 4.20 14.81
CA TYR A 54 5.13 4.82 15.74
C TYR A 54 3.92 3.94 16.05
N TYR A 55 3.47 3.14 15.08
CA TYR A 55 2.22 2.39 15.15
C TYR A 55 2.39 0.88 14.93
N GLY A 56 3.61 0.38 14.76
CA GLY A 56 3.89 -1.04 14.57
C GLY A 56 3.41 -1.88 15.77
N GLY A 57 2.47 -2.79 15.52
CA GLY A 57 1.85 -3.61 16.57
C GLY A 57 0.70 -2.94 17.33
N GLU A 58 0.42 -1.66 17.08
CA GLU A 58 -0.58 -0.87 17.82
C GLU A 58 -1.94 -0.77 17.09
N VAL A 59 -1.99 -1.17 15.81
CA VAL A 59 -3.20 -1.03 14.99
C VAL A 59 -4.22 -2.12 15.32
N LYS A 60 -5.34 -1.73 15.93
CA LYS A 60 -6.44 -2.63 16.29
C LYS A 60 -7.21 -3.18 15.09
N MET A 61 -7.41 -2.36 14.06
CA MET A 61 -8.25 -2.68 12.90
C MET A 61 -7.72 -1.98 11.66
N ILE A 62 -7.71 -2.71 10.54
CA ILE A 62 -7.40 -2.20 9.22
C ILE A 62 -8.61 -2.44 8.34
N TYR A 63 -9.05 -1.41 7.62
CA TYR A 63 -10.06 -1.50 6.56
C TYR A 63 -9.42 -1.01 5.26
N ILE A 64 -9.49 -1.83 4.21
CA ILE A 64 -8.99 -1.49 2.88
C ILE A 64 -10.00 -1.94 1.82
N ASP A 65 -10.08 -1.16 0.75
CA ASP A 65 -10.85 -1.45 -0.46
C ASP A 65 -9.89 -1.37 -1.66
N PRO A 66 -9.02 -2.38 -1.87
CA PRO A 66 -8.05 -2.37 -2.97
C PRO A 66 -8.75 -2.65 -4.32
N PRO A 67 -8.11 -2.37 -5.47
CA PRO A 67 -8.61 -2.79 -6.77
C PRO A 67 -8.87 -4.31 -6.83
N TYR A 68 -10.00 -4.70 -7.41
CA TYR A 68 -10.48 -6.08 -7.51
C TYR A 68 -9.91 -6.83 -8.71
N ASN A 69 -9.24 -6.12 -9.63
CA ASN A 69 -8.64 -6.69 -10.82
C ASN A 69 -9.67 -7.32 -11.79
N THR A 70 -10.85 -6.70 -11.95
CA THR A 70 -11.88 -7.21 -12.88
C THR A 70 -11.53 -7.03 -14.36
N GLY A 71 -10.47 -6.26 -14.66
CA GLY A 71 -10.11 -5.84 -16.01
C GLY A 71 -10.93 -4.66 -16.53
N ASN A 72 -11.84 -4.11 -15.73
CA ASN A 72 -12.62 -2.94 -16.08
C ASN A 72 -11.82 -1.65 -15.82
N THR A 73 -11.50 -0.94 -16.91
CA THR A 73 -10.81 0.36 -16.85
C THR A 73 -11.76 1.56 -17.01
N SER A 74 -13.06 1.31 -17.23
CA SER A 74 -14.07 2.34 -17.51
C SER A 74 -14.77 2.90 -16.25
N TRP A 75 -14.44 2.38 -15.07
CA TRP A 75 -14.94 2.86 -13.78
C TRP A 75 -14.16 4.10 -13.29
N VAL A 76 -14.73 4.87 -12.36
CA VAL A 76 -14.11 6.10 -11.82
C VAL A 76 -12.76 5.83 -11.15
N TYR A 77 -12.61 4.61 -10.62
CA TYR A 77 -11.34 4.04 -10.17
C TYR A 77 -10.89 2.99 -11.19
N ASN A 78 -9.61 3.06 -11.59
CA ASN A 78 -9.03 2.00 -12.42
C ASN A 78 -8.98 0.71 -11.61
N ASP A 79 -9.86 -0.23 -11.93
CA ASP A 79 -9.98 -1.51 -11.27
C ASP A 79 -9.06 -2.57 -11.90
N ALA A 80 -8.32 -2.23 -12.95
CA ALA A 80 -7.33 -3.12 -13.53
C ALA A 80 -6.00 -3.02 -12.78
N SER A 81 -5.38 -4.17 -12.50
CA SER A 81 -4.01 -4.23 -11.97
C SER A 81 -3.01 -3.97 -13.09
N ASP A 82 -2.96 -2.71 -13.53
CA ASP A 82 -2.26 -2.29 -14.74
C ASP A 82 -0.78 -1.94 -14.53
N ALA A 83 -0.23 -2.23 -13.34
CA ALA A 83 1.16 -1.92 -13.03
C ALA A 83 2.09 -2.49 -14.13
N PRO A 84 3.09 -1.73 -14.61
CA PRO A 84 3.97 -2.17 -15.70
C PRO A 84 4.63 -3.53 -15.43
N ILE A 85 4.90 -3.83 -14.16
CA ILE A 85 5.47 -5.10 -13.70
C ILE A 85 4.53 -6.29 -13.95
N ILE A 86 3.20 -6.07 -13.90
CA ILE A 86 2.16 -7.06 -14.16
C ILE A 86 1.99 -7.25 -15.68
N LYS A 87 1.98 -6.16 -16.45
CA LYS A 87 1.79 -6.20 -17.92
C LYS A 87 2.95 -6.84 -18.68
N ASN A 88 4.18 -6.71 -18.17
CA ASN A 88 5.38 -7.24 -18.84
C ASN A 88 5.67 -8.72 -18.58
N GLY A 89 4.71 -9.47 -18.01
CA GLY A 89 4.77 -10.94 -17.95
C GLY A 89 5.67 -11.50 -16.85
N LEU A 90 6.06 -10.69 -15.85
CA LEU A 90 6.71 -11.20 -14.64
C LEU A 90 5.74 -11.88 -13.68
N ILE A 91 4.43 -11.79 -13.94
CA ILE A 91 3.37 -12.57 -13.31
C ILE A 91 2.35 -12.93 -14.41
N LYS A 92 2.30 -14.19 -14.84
CA LYS A 92 1.21 -14.74 -15.67
C LYS A 92 0.47 -15.80 -14.88
#